data_AF-A0A952UIK6-F1
#
_entry.id   AF-A0A952UIK6-F1
#
_cell.length_a   1.000
_cell.length_b   1.000
_cell.length_c   1.000
_cell.angle_alpha   90.00
_cell.angle_beta   90.00
_cell.angle_gamma   90.00
#
_symmetry.space_group_name_H-M   'P 1'
#
loop_
_entity.id
_entity.type
_entity.pdbx_description
1 polymer ?
#
loop_
_entity_poly.entity_id
_entity_poly.type
_entity_poly.pdbx_seq_one_letter_code
_entity_poly.pdbx_strand_id
1 'polypeptide(L)'
;MAWYHERSAEEKLTVLIRYLVHSFPLASILSRQVGDRYHVFIIVPFDGSPEKTLQVETTVFRNRSLRVEGFAALLSTLNLRRLFDQNDRYDLNWFGRQPKARHASTFYGASLPRTSQISAALA
;
A
#
# COMPACT_ATOMS: atom_id res chain seq x y z
N MET A 1 16.08 -16.29 1.52
CA MET A 1 17.07 -15.20 1.47
C MET A 1 16.34 -13.88 1.24
N ALA A 2 16.74 -12.80 1.90
CA ALA A 2 16.09 -11.51 1.74
C ALA A 2 16.36 -10.93 0.34
N TRP A 3 15.34 -10.38 -0.32
CA TRP A 3 15.43 -10.02 -1.74
C TRP A 3 16.34 -8.83 -2.05
N TYR A 4 16.66 -8.04 -1.03
CA TYR A 4 17.53 -6.88 -1.13
C TYR A 4 19.02 -7.25 -1.03
N HIS A 5 19.40 -8.53 -0.98
CA HIS A 5 20.81 -8.91 -1.13
C HIS A 5 21.35 -8.65 -2.54
N GLU A 6 20.48 -8.41 -3.53
CA GLU A 6 20.87 -7.87 -4.82
C GLU A 6 21.15 -6.37 -4.71
N ARG A 7 22.37 -5.93 -5.03
CA ARG A 7 22.81 -4.53 -4.94
C ARG A 7 21.83 -3.53 -5.57
N SER A 8 21.31 -3.83 -6.77
CA SER A 8 20.35 -2.94 -7.44
C SER A 8 19.03 -2.81 -6.67
N ALA A 9 18.58 -3.89 -6.03
CA ALA A 9 17.36 -3.89 -5.24
C ALA A 9 17.55 -3.11 -3.93
N GLU A 10 18.72 -3.24 -3.29
CA GLU A 10 19.14 -2.46 -2.13
C GLU A 10 19.22 -0.95 -2.43
N GLU A 11 19.82 -0.58 -3.56
CA GLU A 11 19.94 0.81 -4.01
C GLU A 11 18.55 1.43 -4.24
N LYS A 12 17.64 0.72 -4.90
CA LYS A 12 16.25 1.20 -5.10
C LYS A 12 15.49 1.30 -3.78
N LEU A 13 15.64 0.33 -2.88
CA LEU A 13 15.02 0.38 -1.55
C LEU A 13 15.51 1.62 -0.78
N THR A 14 16.81 1.88 -0.83
CA THR A 14 17.43 3.06 -0.22
C THR A 14 16.87 4.37 -0.80
N VAL A 15 16.73 4.44 -2.13
CA VAL A 15 16.12 5.60 -2.80
C VAL A 15 14.68 5.82 -2.33
N LEU A 16 13.87 4.76 -2.24
CA LEU A 16 12.50 4.86 -1.75
C LEU A 16 12.45 5.35 -0.30
N ILE A 17 13.27 4.80 0.60
CA ILE A 17 13.33 5.23 2.00
C ILE A 17 13.67 6.72 2.09
N ARG A 18 14.71 7.18 1.37
CA ARG A 18 15.09 8.60 1.34
C ARG A 18 13.95 9.47 0.83
N TYR A 19 13.27 9.04 -0.23
CA TYR A 19 12.13 9.75 -0.78
C TYR A 19 10.97 9.89 0.22
N LEU A 20 10.69 8.83 0.99
CA LEU A 20 9.67 8.85 2.05
C LEU A 20 10.05 9.79 3.20
N VAL A 21 11.30 9.72 3.68
CA VAL A 21 11.80 10.61 4.75
C VAL A 21 11.69 12.07 4.32
N HIS A 22 12.02 12.40 3.08
CA HIS A 22 11.86 13.76 2.55
C HIS A 22 10.40 14.18 2.41
N SER A 23 9.51 13.25 2.03
CA SER A 23 8.08 13.53 1.87
C SER A 23 7.40 13.77 3.22
N PHE A 24 7.81 13.05 4.26
CA PHE A 24 7.21 13.02 5.59
C PHE A 24 8.25 13.31 6.70
N PRO A 25 8.79 14.53 6.77
CA PRO A 25 9.89 14.87 7.69
C PRO A 25 9.47 14.85 9.18
N LEU A 26 8.17 14.92 9.47
CA LEU A 26 7.60 14.90 10.82
C LEU A 26 6.94 13.54 11.14
N ALA A 27 7.47 12.46 10.57
CA ALA A 27 6.97 11.11 10.79
C ALA A 27 8.12 10.13 11.03
N SER A 28 7.84 9.11 11.82
CA SER A 28 8.66 7.90 11.86
C SER A 28 8.27 6.97 10.72
N ILE A 29 9.27 6.39 10.04
CA ILE A 29 9.04 5.43 8.96
C ILE A 29 9.58 4.08 9.40
N LEU A 30 8.68 3.10 9.52
CA LEU A 30 9.01 1.71 9.78
C LEU A 30 8.87 0.92 8.50
N SER A 31 9.77 -0.01 8.24
CA SER A 31 9.74 -0.83 7.02
C SER A 31 9.80 -2.31 7.39
N ARG A 32 8.99 -3.12 6.72
CA ARG A 32 9.01 -4.58 6.90
C ARG A 32 8.70 -5.31 5.60
N GLN A 33 9.39 -6.42 5.39
CA GLN A 33 9.02 -7.36 4.34
C GLN A 33 7.80 -8.18 4.79
N VAL A 34 6.82 -8.35 3.90
CA VAL A 34 5.65 -9.19 4.12
C VAL A 34 5.59 -10.26 3.02
N GLY A 35 6.06 -11.46 3.37
CA GLY A 35 6.22 -12.55 2.42
C GLY A 35 7.16 -12.19 1.26
N ASP A 36 7.00 -12.85 0.12
CA ASP A 36 7.85 -12.60 -1.04
C ASP A 36 7.33 -11.52 -1.98
N ARG A 37 6.07 -11.12 -1.82
CA ARG A 37 5.38 -10.24 -2.78
C ARG A 37 5.47 -8.77 -2.43
N TYR A 38 5.51 -8.41 -1.15
CA TYR A 38 5.37 -7.02 -0.73
C TYR A 38 6.42 -6.58 0.28
N HIS A 39 6.81 -5.32 0.17
CA HIS A 39 7.50 -4.58 1.23
C HIS A 39 6.59 -3.44 1.68
N VAL A 40 6.38 -3.34 2.98
CA VAL A 40 5.41 -2.43 3.60
C VAL A 40 6.16 -1.37 4.40
N PHE A 41 5.80 -0.11 4.18
CA PHE A 41 6.24 1.03 4.99
C PHE A 41 5.06 1.55 5.80
N ILE A 42 5.25 1.70 7.11
CA ILE A 42 4.31 2.32 8.02
C ILE A 42 4.87 3.70 8.35
N ILE A 43 4.07 4.74 8.08
CA ILE A 43 4.40 6.14 8.33
C ILE A 43 3.58 6.57 9.53
N VAL A 44 4.25 6.93 10.62
CA VAL A 44 3.66 7.33 11.90
C VAL A 44 3.92 8.82 12.11
N PRO A 45 2.94 9.70 11.84
CA PRO A 45 3.07 11.14 12.02
C PRO A 45 3.18 11.54 13.49
N PHE A 46 3.96 12.58 13.78
CA PHE A 46 4.09 13.12 15.15
C PHE A 46 2.98 14.09 15.56
N ASP A 47 2.15 14.51 14.61
CA ASP A 47 1.02 15.41 14.83
C ASP A 47 -0.22 14.70 15.42
N GLY A 48 -0.12 13.39 15.68
CA GLY A 48 -1.22 12.57 16.22
C GLY A 48 -2.23 12.11 15.17
N SER A 49 -2.01 12.41 13.89
CA SER A 49 -2.83 11.86 12.82
C SER A 49 -2.64 10.33 12.68
N PRO A 50 -3.63 9.59 12.13
CA PRO A 50 -3.54 8.15 11.98
C PRO A 50 -2.32 7.70 11.18
N GLU A 51 -1.80 6.53 11.53
CA GLU A 51 -0.73 5.89 10.77
C GLU A 51 -1.17 5.59 9.34
N LYS A 52 -0.22 5.69 8.40
CA LYS A 52 -0.47 5.45 6.97
C LYS A 52 0.43 4.35 6.45
N THR A 53 -0.10 3.51 5.56
CA THR A 53 0.62 2.34 5.06
C THR A 53 0.88 2.43 3.55
N LEU A 54 2.15 2.31 3.16
CA LEU A 54 2.57 2.13 1.77
C LEU A 54 2.94 0.67 1.53
N GLN A 55 2.32 0.06 0.53
CA GLN A 55 2.67 -1.27 0.09
C GLN A 55 3.31 -1.20 -1.30
N VAL A 56 4.46 -1.87 -1.43
CA VAL A 56 5.27 -1.85 -2.65
C VAL A 56 5.54 -3.29 -3.07
N GLU A 57 5.20 -3.65 -4.32
CA GLU A 57 5.54 -4.96 -4.85
C GLU A 57 7.06 -5.14 -4.92
N THR A 58 7.58 -6.24 -4.37
CA THR A 58 9.01 -6.53 -4.33
C THR A 58 9.62 -6.69 -5.72
N THR A 59 8.80 -7.03 -6.71
CA THR A 59 9.16 -7.17 -8.12
C THR A 59 9.73 -5.88 -8.71
N VAL A 60 9.32 -4.70 -8.24
CA VAL A 60 9.86 -3.42 -8.73
C VAL A 60 11.36 -3.28 -8.43
N PHE A 61 11.78 -3.75 -7.25
CA PHE A 61 13.17 -3.66 -6.84
C PHE A 61 14.04 -4.65 -7.61
N ARG A 62 13.50 -5.85 -7.89
CA ARG A 62 14.16 -6.90 -8.67
C ARG A 62 14.15 -6.66 -10.18
N ASN A 63 13.33 -5.73 -10.68
CA ASN A 63 13.25 -5.46 -12.11
C ASN A 63 14.56 -4.83 -12.63
N ARG A 64 15.37 -5.61 -13.34
CA ARG A 64 16.66 -5.17 -13.90
C ARG A 64 16.53 -4.19 -15.07
N SER A 65 15.41 -4.17 -15.77
CA SER A 65 15.19 -3.18 -16.85
C SER A 65 14.93 -1.78 -16.30
N LEU A 66 14.43 -1.68 -15.06
CA LEU A 66 14.25 -0.42 -14.36
C LEU A 66 15.53 -0.11 -13.56
N ARG A 67 16.35 0.81 -14.07
CA ARG A 67 17.55 1.28 -13.36
C ARG A 67 17.17 2.16 -12.15
N VAL A 68 18.13 2.39 -11.26
CA VAL A 68 17.94 3.19 -10.04
C VAL A 68 17.50 4.62 -10.38
N GLU A 69 18.08 5.22 -11.41
CA GLU A 69 17.75 6.57 -11.87
C GLU A 69 16.33 6.63 -12.43
N GLY A 70 15.94 5.61 -13.21
CA GLY A 70 14.58 5.46 -13.71
C GLY A 70 13.57 5.29 -12.57
N PHE A 71 13.92 4.51 -11.53
CA PHE A 71 13.10 4.36 -10.33
C PHE A 71 12.96 5.67 -9.56
N ALA A 72 14.05 6.43 -9.38
CA ALA A 72 14.02 7.75 -8.74
C ALA A 72 13.15 8.75 -9.53
N ALA A 73 13.25 8.74 -10.87
CA ALA A 73 12.40 9.55 -11.74
C ALA A 73 10.92 9.15 -11.63
N LEU A 74 10.60 7.86 -11.57
CA LEU A 74 9.23 7.41 -11.32
C LEU A 74 8.72 7.88 -9.96
N LEU A 75 9.54 7.77 -8.90
CA LEU A 75 9.19 8.26 -7.57
C LEU A 75 8.86 9.75 -7.57
N SER A 76 9.65 10.58 -8.26
CA SER A 76 9.44 12.03 -8.28
C SER A 76 8.12 12.45 -8.96
N THR A 77 7.56 11.61 -9.84
CA THR A 77 6.23 11.84 -10.44
C THR A 77 5.08 11.58 -9.47
N LEU A 78 5.32 10.91 -8.34
CA LEU A 78 4.30 10.59 -7.35
C LEU A 78 4.14 11.75 -6.37
N ASN A 79 2.94 12.31 -6.29
CA ASN A 79 2.61 13.21 -5.19
C ASN A 79 2.17 12.39 -3.96
N LEU A 80 3.14 11.83 -3.22
CA LEU A 80 2.85 10.95 -2.08
C LEU A 80 2.02 11.63 -1.01
N ARG A 81 2.24 12.92 -0.72
CA ARG A 81 1.41 13.66 0.24
C ARG A 81 -0.06 13.64 -0.17
N ARG A 82 -0.35 14.05 -1.41
CA ARG A 82 -1.72 14.02 -1.94
C ARG A 82 -2.32 12.62 -1.96
N LEU A 83 -1.53 11.60 -2.30
CA LEU A 83 -2.00 10.21 -2.31
C LEU A 83 -2.38 9.74 -0.90
N PHE A 84 -1.60 10.14 0.10
CA PHE A 84 -1.79 9.78 1.50
C PHE A 84 -2.92 10.57 2.16
N ASP A 85 -3.21 11.78 1.72
CA ASP A 85 -4.36 12.55 2.22
C ASP A 85 -5.70 11.93 1.83
N GLN A 86 -5.71 11.10 0.78
CA GLN A 86 -6.93 10.53 0.21
C GLN A 86 -7.19 9.08 0.62
N ASN A 87 -6.17 8.35 1.08
CA ASN A 87 -6.28 6.92 1.41
C ASN A 87 -5.33 6.53 2.54
N ASP A 88 -5.78 5.64 3.43
CA ASP A 88 -4.97 5.10 4.53
C ASP A 88 -3.96 4.05 4.07
N ARG A 89 -4.23 3.42 2.92
CA ARG A 89 -3.38 2.39 2.31
C ARG A 89 -3.21 2.65 0.82
N TYR A 90 -1.97 2.52 0.34
CA TYR A 90 -1.67 2.67 -1.08
C TYR A 90 -0.79 1.53 -1.62
N ASP A 91 -1.23 0.91 -2.72
CA ASP A 91 -0.43 -0.03 -3.51
C ASP A 91 0.21 0.73 -4.68
N LEU A 92 1.54 0.84 -4.67
CA LEU A 92 2.28 1.46 -5.76
C LEU A 92 2.30 0.53 -6.98
N ASN A 93 1.49 0.86 -7.98
CA ASN A 93 1.33 0.06 -9.19
C ASN A 93 2.27 0.53 -10.31
N TRP A 94 3.55 0.20 -10.17
CA TRP A 94 4.64 0.72 -11.00
C TRP A 94 4.56 0.38 -12.49
N PHE A 95 3.91 -0.74 -12.84
CA PHE A 95 3.86 -1.25 -14.21
C PHE A 95 2.44 -1.26 -14.79
N GLY A 96 1.54 -0.46 -14.22
CA GLY A 96 0.22 -0.21 -14.80
C GLY A 96 -0.73 -1.41 -14.81
N ARG A 97 -0.51 -2.42 -13.95
CA ARG A 97 -1.49 -3.51 -13.80
C ARG A 97 -2.64 -3.02 -12.93
N GLN A 98 -3.50 -2.15 -13.46
CA GLN A 98 -4.63 -1.55 -12.76
C GLN A 98 -5.27 -2.54 -11.76
N PRO A 99 -5.46 -2.17 -10.49
CA PRO A 99 -6.29 -2.96 -9.61
C PRO A 99 -7.72 -2.89 -10.16
N LYS A 100 -8.18 -3.94 -10.82
CA LYS A 100 -9.63 -4.19 -10.96
C LYS A 100 -10.17 -4.50 -9.57
N ALA A 101 -10.39 -3.47 -8.76
CA ALA A 101 -11.26 -3.48 -7.58
C ALA A 101 -11.36 -2.08 -6.97
N ARG A 102 -11.97 -1.14 -7.69
CA ARG A 102 -12.87 -0.20 -7.01
C ARG A 102 -14.20 -0.92 -6.93
N HIS A 103 -14.56 -1.41 -5.75
CA HIS A 103 -15.92 -1.58 -5.21
C HIS A 103 -15.89 -2.62 -4.08
N ALA A 104 -15.93 -2.12 -2.85
CA ALA A 104 -16.83 -2.60 -1.81
C ALA A 104 -16.74 -1.62 -0.64
N SER A 105 -17.43 -0.49 -0.75
CA SER A 105 -17.92 0.21 0.43
C SER A 105 -18.96 -0.70 1.09
N THR A 106 -18.53 -1.54 2.03
CA THR A 106 -19.47 -2.33 2.84
C THR A 106 -20.09 -1.39 3.87
N PHE A 107 -21.10 -0.64 3.40
CA PHE A 107 -22.08 0.01 4.27
C PHE A 107 -23.01 -1.05 4.86
N TYR A 108 -23.26 -0.91 6.16
CA TYR A 108 -24.42 -1.41 6.92
C TYR A 108 -24.72 -2.92 6.91
N GLY A 109 -24.23 -3.60 7.95
CA GLY A 109 -24.80 -4.85 8.46
C GLY A 109 -25.59 -4.63 9.74
N ALA A 110 -26.59 -3.74 9.74
CA ALA A 110 -27.63 -3.76 10.77
C ALA A 110 -28.68 -4.81 10.35
N SER A 111 -28.55 -6.03 10.88
CA SER A 111 -29.55 -7.08 10.68
C SER A 111 -30.57 -7.03 11.82
N LEU A 112 -31.74 -6.44 11.55
CA LEU A 112 -32.92 -6.61 12.39
C LEU A 112 -33.55 -7.99 12.07
N PRO A 113 -33.91 -8.81 13.06
CA PRO A 113 -34.49 -10.13 12.81
C PRO A 113 -35.94 -9.97 12.33
N ARG A 114 -36.18 -10.42 11.09
CA ARG A 114 -37.53 -10.49 10.49
C ARG A 114 -38.17 -11.84 10.87
N THR A 115 -39.19 -11.71 11.71
CA THR A 115 -40.31 -12.61 11.99
C THR A 115 -40.51 -13.82 11.06
N SER A 116 -40.50 -15.01 11.66
CA SER A 116 -40.98 -16.27 11.08
C SER A 116 -42.47 -16.18 10.76
N GLN A 117 -42.86 -16.33 9.50
CA GLN A 117 -44.21 -16.75 9.12
C GLN A 117 -44.15 -18.22 8.72
N ILE A 118 -44.73 -19.05 9.59
CA ILE A 118 -45.05 -20.45 9.32
C ILE A 118 -46.34 -20.44 8.50
N SER A 119 -46.33 -21.09 7.34
CA SER A 119 -47.53 -21.54 6.64
C SER A 119 -47.33 -22.99 6.25
N ALA A 120 -48.08 -23.89 6.89
CA ALA A 120 -48.32 -25.23 6.40
C ALA A 120 -49.83 -25.42 6.38
N ALA A 121 -50.35 -25.63 5.16
CA ALA A 121 -51.74 -25.78 4.83
C ALA A 121 -52.26 -27.19 5.16
N LEU A 122 -53.58 -27.26 5.27
CA LEU A 122 -54.40 -28.46 5.44
C LEU A 122 -54.13 -29.55 4.38
N ALA A 123 -54.13 -30.80 4.85
CA ALA A 123 -54.75 -31.95 4.20
C ALA A 123 -55.25 -32.92 5.29
#